data_AF-W9VZP9-F1
#
_entry.id   AF-W9VZP9-F1
#
_cell.length_a   1.000
_cell.length_b   1.000
_cell.length_c   1.000
_cell.angle_alpha   90.00
_cell.angle_beta   90.00
_cell.angle_gamma   90.00
#
_symmetry.space_group_name_H-M   'P 1'
#
loop_
_entity.id
_entity.type
_entity.pdbx_description
1 polymer ?
#
loop_
_entity_poly.entity_id
_entity_poly.type
_entity_poly.pdbx_seq_one_letter_code
_entity_poly.pdbx_strand_id
1 'polypeptide(L)'
;MDDLTDLLNIKTNYELWMSEDAILSNIETQLCNVALLICNNSPIQMLWHLNGLLQHGATREEAQFAQDLALAVARQFNAKTGDITKIEDLKG
;
A
#
# COMPACT_ATOMS: atom_id res chain seq x y z
N MET A 1 19.64 -20.12 0.55
CA MET A 1 19.66 -18.67 0.76
C MET A 1 19.47 -18.49 2.25
N ASP A 2 20.38 -17.79 2.90
CA ASP A 2 20.79 -18.00 4.30
C ASP A 2 19.85 -17.30 5.30
N ASP A 3 19.52 -17.97 6.41
CA ASP A 3 18.54 -17.54 7.46
C ASP A 3 18.83 -16.14 8.04
N LEU A 4 20.11 -15.75 8.06
CA LEU A 4 20.56 -14.41 8.45
C LEU A 4 20.11 -13.30 7.48
N THR A 5 19.97 -13.62 6.19
CA THR A 5 19.53 -12.66 5.17
C THR A 5 18.03 -12.37 5.34
N ASP A 6 17.24 -13.37 5.71
CA ASP A 6 15.81 -13.23 5.98
C ASP A 6 15.57 -12.41 7.25
N LEU A 7 16.30 -12.67 8.34
CA LEU A 7 16.26 -11.85 9.56
C LEU A 7 16.69 -10.40 9.32
N LEU A 8 17.72 -10.18 8.50
CA LEU A 8 18.17 -8.82 8.16
C LEU A 8 17.13 -8.09 7.30
N ASN A 9 16.50 -8.76 6.33
CA ASN A 9 15.42 -8.21 5.52
C ASN A 9 14.21 -7.83 6.40
N ILE A 10 13.80 -8.72 7.31
CA ILE A 10 12.74 -8.45 8.27
C ILE A 10 13.10 -7.22 9.09
N LYS A 11 14.24 -7.22 9.77
CA LYS A 11 14.67 -6.11 10.64
C LYS A 11 14.74 -4.78 9.88
N THR A 12 15.33 -4.77 8.69
CA THR A 12 15.49 -3.56 7.87
C THR A 12 14.13 -3.01 7.42
N ASN A 13 13.20 -3.88 7.00
CA ASN A 13 11.84 -3.47 6.64
C ASN A 13 11.07 -2.88 7.82
N TYR A 14 11.15 -3.52 9.00
CA TYR A 14 10.46 -3.06 10.20
C TYR A 14 11.08 -1.79 10.81
N GLU A 15 12.40 -1.61 10.76
CA GLU A 15 13.06 -0.47 11.42
C GLU A 15 13.17 0.79 10.56
N LEU A 16 13.21 0.66 9.21
CA LEU A 16 13.48 1.80 8.32
C LEU A 16 12.30 2.21 7.44
N TRP A 17 11.33 1.33 7.22
CA TRP A 17 10.29 1.53 6.19
C TRP A 17 8.86 1.47 6.71
N MET A 18 8.66 1.00 7.94
CA MET A 18 7.41 1.13 8.66
C MET A 18 7.46 2.40 9.51
N SER A 19 6.37 3.15 9.57
CA SER A 19 6.32 4.25 10.54
C SER A 19 6.42 3.70 11.96
N GLU A 20 6.92 4.53 12.86
CA GLU A 20 6.71 4.32 14.29
C GLU A 20 5.22 4.03 14.55
N ASP A 21 4.91 2.86 15.09
CA ASP A 21 3.53 2.33 15.27
C ASP A 21 2.74 3.20 16.26
N ALA A 22 3.44 4.03 17.04
CA ALA A 22 2.83 5.08 17.86
C ALA A 22 2.30 6.30 17.06
N ILE A 23 2.64 6.43 15.78
CA ILE A 23 2.19 7.54 14.89
C ILE A 23 1.19 7.04 13.85
N LEU A 24 1.58 6.03 13.08
CA LEU A 24 0.70 5.34 12.14
C LEU A 24 0.93 3.86 12.33
N SER A 25 -0.17 3.12 12.39
CA SER A 25 -0.10 1.68 12.46
C SER A 25 0.48 1.07 11.19
N ASN A 26 0.83 -0.22 11.26
CA ASN A 26 1.23 -0.97 10.07
C ASN A 26 0.17 -0.90 8.95
N ILE A 27 -1.13 -0.98 9.27
CA ILE A 27 -2.21 -0.89 8.28
C ILE A 27 -2.28 0.52 7.70
N GLU A 28 -2.27 1.55 8.55
CA GLU A 28 -2.32 2.95 8.10
C GLU A 28 -1.14 3.33 7.21
N THR A 29 0.06 2.84 7.53
CA THR A 29 1.25 2.99 6.68
C THR A 29 1.02 2.39 5.30
N GLN A 30 0.48 1.18 5.23
CA GLN A 30 0.24 0.52 3.95
C GLN A 30 -0.89 1.19 3.17
N LEU A 31 -1.91 1.75 3.83
CA LEU A 31 -2.94 2.57 3.19
C LEU A 31 -2.32 3.82 2.53
N CYS A 32 -1.40 4.50 3.23
CA CYS A 32 -0.63 5.62 2.67
C CYS A 32 0.22 5.19 1.48
N ASN A 33 0.88 4.02 1.55
CA ASN A 33 1.67 3.48 0.44
C ASN A 33 0.80 3.20 -0.80
N VAL A 34 -0.37 2.59 -0.64
CA VAL A 34 -1.33 2.39 -1.75
C VAL A 34 -1.66 3.73 -2.40
N ALA A 35 -2.00 4.75 -1.60
CA ALA A 35 -2.35 6.06 -2.11
C ALA A 35 -1.20 6.74 -2.87
N LEU A 36 0.02 6.67 -2.32
CA LEU A 36 1.24 7.17 -2.94
C LEU A 36 1.51 6.49 -4.28
N LEU A 37 1.44 5.16 -4.33
CA LEU A 37 1.77 4.37 -5.52
C LEU A 37 0.78 4.63 -6.66
N ILE A 38 -0.50 4.87 -6.36
CA ILE A 38 -1.49 5.35 -7.33
C ILE A 38 -1.04 6.68 -7.93
N CYS A 39 -0.70 7.66 -7.09
CA CYS A 39 -0.28 8.98 -7.53
C CYS A 39 1.07 8.97 -8.29
N ASN A 40 1.89 7.93 -8.07
CA ASN A 40 3.20 7.76 -8.69
C ASN A 40 3.16 6.86 -9.95
N ASN A 41 2.00 6.65 -10.57
CA ASN A 41 1.85 5.83 -11.79
C ASN A 41 2.48 4.42 -11.66
N SER A 42 2.33 3.79 -10.50
CA SER A 42 2.98 2.51 -10.16
C SER A 42 1.96 1.39 -9.91
N PRO A 43 1.18 0.98 -10.93
CA PRO A 43 0.01 0.10 -10.76
C PRO A 43 0.36 -1.31 -10.27
N ILE A 44 1.51 -1.86 -10.66
CA ILE A 44 1.94 -3.21 -10.24
C ILE A 44 2.25 -3.22 -8.74
N GLN A 45 3.01 -2.24 -8.26
CA GLN A 45 3.37 -2.09 -6.86
C GLN A 45 2.12 -1.80 -6.03
N MET A 46 1.26 -0.89 -6.50
CA MET A 46 -0.02 -0.60 -5.88
C MET A 46 -0.83 -1.90 -5.67
N LEU A 47 -0.95 -2.74 -6.69
CA LEU A 47 -1.68 -4.01 -6.61
C LEU A 47 -1.07 -4.97 -5.58
N TRP A 48 0.26 -5.07 -5.51
CA TRP A 48 0.95 -5.88 -4.51
C TRP A 48 0.65 -5.38 -3.09
N HIS A 49 0.73 -4.08 -2.85
CA HIS A 49 0.42 -3.48 -1.55
C HIS A 49 -1.07 -3.61 -1.19
N LEU A 50 -1.97 -3.47 -2.17
CA LEU A 50 -3.41 -3.62 -1.96
C LEU A 50 -3.78 -5.06 -1.53
N ASN A 51 -3.17 -6.07 -2.15
CA ASN A 51 -3.31 -7.46 -1.71
C ASN A 51 -2.72 -7.70 -0.32
N GLY A 52 -1.52 -7.17 -0.07
CA GLY A 52 -0.87 -7.25 1.23
C GLY A 52 -1.73 -6.63 2.33
N LEU A 53 -2.37 -5.49 2.08
CA LEU A 53 -3.24 -4.80 3.03
C LEU A 53 -4.35 -5.70 3.56
N LEU A 54 -5.06 -6.38 2.66
CA LEU A 54 -6.14 -7.31 3.01
C LEU A 54 -5.62 -8.52 3.79
N GLN A 55 -4.47 -9.06 3.39
CA GLN A 55 -3.84 -10.20 4.09
C GLN A 55 -3.39 -9.84 5.51
N HIS A 56 -3.03 -8.58 5.76
CA HIS A 56 -2.62 -8.10 7.07
C HIS A 56 -3.78 -7.54 7.92
N GLY A 57 -5.04 -7.81 7.52
CA GLY A 57 -6.22 -7.59 8.35
C GLY A 57 -6.93 -6.26 8.15
N ALA A 58 -6.53 -5.46 7.16
CA ALA A 58 -7.30 -4.29 6.79
C ALA A 58 -8.62 -4.69 6.13
N THR A 59 -9.64 -3.87 6.35
CA THR A 59 -10.97 -4.03 5.76
C THR A 59 -10.97 -3.62 4.29
N ARG A 60 -11.95 -4.14 3.53
CA ARG A 60 -12.14 -3.72 2.13
C ARG A 60 -12.55 -2.26 2.06
N GLU A 61 -13.30 -1.78 3.05
CA GLU A 61 -13.71 -0.39 3.19
C GLU A 61 -12.52 0.56 3.36
N GLU A 62 -11.55 0.21 4.22
CA GLU A 62 -10.31 0.99 4.37
C GLU A 62 -9.50 1.02 3.07
N ALA A 63 -9.34 -0.13 2.42
CA ALA A 63 -8.64 -0.24 1.14
C ALA A 63 -9.30 0.58 0.04
N GLN A 64 -10.64 0.52 -0.06
CA GLN A 64 -11.44 1.31 -1.00
C GLN A 64 -11.28 2.81 -0.72
N PHE A 65 -11.37 3.21 0.55
CA PHE A 65 -11.22 4.61 0.93
C PHE A 65 -9.86 5.18 0.50
N ALA A 66 -8.76 4.45 0.73
CA ALA A 66 -7.44 4.89 0.32
C ALA A 66 -7.31 5.01 -1.22
N GLN A 67 -7.87 4.05 -1.96
CA GLN A 67 -7.84 4.07 -3.42
C GLN A 67 -8.64 5.25 -3.99
N ASP A 68 -9.85 5.49 -3.48
CA ASP A 68 -10.72 6.59 -3.94
C ASP A 68 -10.09 7.95 -3.64
N LEU A 69 -9.55 8.12 -2.43
CA LEU A 69 -8.85 9.36 -2.06
C LEU A 69 -7.66 9.63 -2.98
N ALA A 70 -6.85 8.61 -3.25
CA ALA A 70 -5.69 8.74 -4.12
C ALA A 70 -6.05 9.08 -5.57
N LEU A 71 -7.09 8.44 -6.12
CA LEU A 71 -7.59 8.75 -7.46
C LEU A 71 -8.16 10.17 -7.54
N ALA A 72 -8.83 10.65 -6.48
CA ALA A 72 -9.30 12.02 -6.40
C ALA A 72 -8.13 13.03 -6.37
N VAL A 73 -7.10 12.76 -5.56
CA VAL A 73 -5.87 13.57 -5.51
C VAL A 73 -5.15 13.56 -6.85
N ALA A 74 -4.93 12.40 -7.46
CA ALA A 74 -4.29 12.29 -8.75
C ALA A 74 -5.04 13.08 -9.83
N ARG A 75 -6.38 13.02 -9.84
CA ARG A 75 -7.23 13.81 -10.73
C ARG A 75 -7.06 15.32 -10.49
N GLN A 76 -7.08 15.75 -9.23
CA GLN A 76 -6.92 17.17 -8.86
C GLN A 76 -5.60 17.76 -9.37
N PHE A 77 -4.52 16.98 -9.37
CA PHE A 77 -3.20 17.40 -9.80
C PHE A 77 -2.82 16.94 -11.22
N ASN A 78 -3.76 16.35 -11.97
CA ASN A 78 -3.52 15.79 -13.31
C ASN A 78 -2.34 14.80 -13.37
N ALA A 79 -2.16 14.02 -12.30
CA ALA A 79 -1.15 12.97 -12.21
C ALA A 79 -1.58 11.74 -13.02
N LYS A 80 -0.63 11.05 -13.66
CA LYS A 80 -0.88 9.77 -14.33
C LYS A 80 -0.96 8.66 -13.27
N THR A 81 -1.95 7.79 -13.38
CA THR A 81 -2.15 6.67 -12.42
C THR A 81 -1.90 5.30 -13.04
N GLY A 82 -1.87 5.20 -14.37
CA GLY A 82 -1.72 3.93 -15.09
C GLY A 82 -2.97 3.06 -14.97
N ASP A 83 -2.84 1.78 -15.31
CA ASP A 83 -3.93 0.80 -15.26
C ASP A 83 -4.11 0.28 -13.83
N ILE A 84 -4.84 1.06 -13.02
CA ILE A 84 -5.14 0.74 -11.62
C ILE A 84 -6.19 -0.37 -11.54
N THR A 85 -5.82 -1.50 -10.94
CA THR A 85 -6.79 -2.53 -10.50
C THR A 85 -7.59 -2.01 -9.33
N LYS A 86 -8.92 -2.12 -9.40
CA LYS A 86 -9.77 -1.66 -8.31
C LYS A 86 -9.89 -2.72 -7.22
N ILE A 87 -10.10 -2.30 -5.99
CA ILE A 87 -10.35 -3.22 -4.86
C ILE A 87 -11.57 -4.11 -5.07
N GLU A 88 -12.59 -3.64 -5.80
CA GLU A 88 -13.77 -4.42 -6.20
C GLU A 88 -13.43 -5.60 -7.13
N ASP A 89 -12.32 -5.51 -7.88
CA ASP A 89 -11.87 -6.56 -8.80
C ASP A 89 -11.01 -7.64 -8.10
N LEU A 90 -10.58 -7.40 -6.86
CA LEU A 90 -9.77 -8.34 -6.10
C LEU A 90 -10.62 -9.48 -5.53
N LYS A 91 -10.24 -10.72 -5.88
CA LYS A 91 -10.82 -11.94 -5.31
C LYS A 91 -10.46 -12.06 -3.83
N GLY A 92 -11.46 -12.30 -2.99
CA GLY A 92 -11.31 -12.59 -1.56
C GLY A 92 -10.93 -14.04 -1.31
#